data_AF-A0A7J3S734-F1
#
_entry.id   AF-A0A7J3S734-F1
#
_cell.length_a   1.000
_cell.length_b   1.000
_cell.length_c   1.000
_cell.angle_alpha   90.00
_cell.angle_beta   90.00
_cell.angle_gamma   90.00
#
_symmetry.space_group_name_H-M   'P 1'
#
loop_
_entity.id
_entity.type
_entity.pdbx_description
1 polymer ?
#
loop_
_entity_poly.entity_id
_entity_poly.type
_entity_poly.pdbx_seq_one_letter_code
_entity_poly.pdbx_strand_id
1 'polypeptide(L)'
;MISATETLPLISFYLGLALVLIGSLGVVFGPKTSTEPILRIINLTVPSTGVALIFLSYNYTLAMLTFLSVNPMLYIILMRAIIKLEEMGGSTS
;
A
#
# COMPACT_ATOMS: atom_id res chain seq x y z
N MET A 1 -9.79 -34.34 -5.87
CA MET A 1 -8.95 -33.59 -6.82
C MET A 1 -9.46 -32.15 -6.80
N ILE A 2 -8.74 -31.23 -6.14
CA ILE A 2 -9.17 -29.84 -6.04
C ILE A 2 -8.75 -29.12 -7.34
N SER A 3 -9.70 -28.45 -7.99
CA SER A 3 -9.46 -27.83 -9.30
C SER A 3 -8.54 -26.62 -9.16
N ALA A 4 -7.61 -26.45 -10.11
CA ALA A 4 -6.69 -25.30 -10.15
C ALA A 4 -7.42 -23.94 -10.20
N THR A 5 -8.68 -23.95 -10.64
CA THR A 5 -9.56 -22.77 -10.67
C THR A 5 -9.93 -22.25 -9.28
N GLU A 6 -9.87 -23.10 -8.25
CA GLU A 6 -10.20 -22.70 -6.87
C GLU A 6 -8.96 -22.41 -6.02
N THR A 7 -7.80 -22.95 -6.39
CA THR A 7 -6.56 -22.77 -5.61
C THR A 7 -5.89 -21.43 -5.86
N LEU A 8 -5.91 -20.93 -7.10
CA LEU A 8 -5.35 -19.63 -7.47
C LEU A 8 -5.93 -18.46 -6.65
N PRO A 9 -7.26 -18.29 -6.52
CA PRO A 9 -7.82 -17.20 -5.71
C PRO A 9 -7.49 -17.37 -4.22
N LEU A 10 -7.48 -18.60 -3.69
CA LEU A 10 -7.08 -18.86 -2.30
C LEU A 10 -5.63 -18.45 -2.03
N ILE A 11 -4.71 -18.79 -2.93
CA ILE A 11 -3.28 -18.41 -2.79
C ILE A 11 -3.12 -16.89 -2.83
N SER A 12 -3.76 -16.20 -3.79
CA SER A 12 -3.73 -14.74 -3.87
C SER A 12 -4.32 -14.07 -2.63
N PHE A 13 -5.37 -14.64 -2.04
CA PHE A 13 -5.98 -14.15 -0.81
C PHE A 13 -5.05 -14.25 0.40
N TYR A 14 -4.48 -15.45 0.64
CA TYR A 14 -3.56 -15.65 1.77
C TYR A 14 -2.27 -14.85 1.61
N LEU A 15 -1.74 -14.74 0.39
CA LEU A 15 -0.56 -13.93 0.10
C LEU A 15 -0.86 -12.44 0.27
N GLY A 16 -2.03 -11.98 -0.18
CA GLY A 16 -2.51 -10.62 0.05
C GLY A 16 -2.63 -10.28 1.54
N LEU A 17 -3.22 -11.16 2.34
CA LEU A 17 -3.30 -11.01 3.79
C LEU A 17 -1.91 -10.95 4.46
N ALA A 18 -0.99 -11.83 4.07
CA ALA A 18 0.37 -11.82 4.58
C ALA A 18 1.09 -10.51 4.27
N LEU A 19 0.96 -10.00 3.04
CA LEU A 19 1.54 -8.72 2.63
C LEU A 19 0.92 -7.52 3.35
N VAL A 20 -0.40 -7.53 3.61
CA VAL A 20 -1.05 -6.45 4.38
C VAL A 20 -0.53 -6.43 5.81
N LEU A 21 -0.46 -7.58 6.47
CA LEU A 21 -0.02 -7.68 7.86
C LEU A 21 1.46 -7.30 8.01
N ILE A 22 2.35 -7.91 7.22
CA ILE A 22 3.79 -7.65 7.28
C ILE A 22 4.10 -6.23 6.79
N GLY A 23 3.44 -5.79 5.71
CA GLY A 23 3.60 -4.46 5.15
C GLY A 23 3.13 -3.36 6.11
N SER A 24 2.00 -3.54 6.80
CA SER A 24 1.53 -2.59 7.81
C SER A 24 2.47 -2.52 9.01
N LEU A 25 3.03 -3.65 9.45
CA LEU A 25 4.07 -3.66 10.48
C LEU A 25 5.34 -2.95 10.00
N GLY A 26 5.74 -3.14 8.74
CA GLY A 26 6.86 -2.43 8.11
C GLY A 26 6.64 -0.92 8.01
N VAL A 27 5.40 -0.46 7.86
CA VAL A 27 5.05 0.97 7.87
C VAL A 27 5.15 1.58 9.27
N VAL A 28 4.90 0.82 10.33
CA VAL A 28 4.92 1.34 11.72
C VAL A 28 6.30 1.18 12.37
N PHE A 29 6.91 0.01 12.21
CA PHE A 29 8.18 -0.38 12.82
C PHE A 29 9.37 -0.26 11.86
N GLY A 30 9.16 0.25 10.64
CA GLY A 30 10.22 0.42 9.67
C GLY A 30 11.31 1.38 10.16
N PRO A 31 12.61 1.09 9.93
CA PRO A 31 13.68 1.99 10.30
C PRO A 31 13.49 3.35 9.62
N LYS A 32 13.66 4.45 10.39
CA LYS A 32 13.55 5.86 9.93
C LYS A 32 12.14 6.36 9.57
N THR A 33 11.09 5.58 9.80
CA THR A 33 9.69 5.97 9.53
C THR A 33 9.25 7.25 10.27
N SER A 34 9.78 7.49 11.47
CA SER A 34 9.43 8.69 12.27
C SER A 34 10.21 9.94 11.89
N THR A 35 11.31 9.80 11.14
CA THR A 35 12.23 10.90 10.80
C THR A 35 12.00 11.39 9.38
N GLU A 36 11.67 10.48 8.45
CA GLU A 36 11.55 10.76 7.03
C GLU A 36 10.16 10.35 6.51
N PRO A 37 9.22 11.31 6.38
CA PRO A 37 7.84 11.02 5.97
C PRO A 37 7.73 10.41 4.57
N ILE A 38 8.71 10.66 3.70
CA ILE A 38 8.81 10.06 2.35
C ILE A 38 9.04 8.53 2.44
N LEU A 39 9.90 8.08 3.35
CA LEU A 39 10.19 6.65 3.53
C LEU A 39 8.93 5.88 3.99
N ARG A 40 8.08 6.53 4.78
CA ARG A 40 6.80 5.96 5.23
C ARG A 40 5.83 5.74 4.08
N ILE A 41 5.80 6.64 3.09
CA ILE A 41 4.98 6.48 1.87
C ILE A 41 5.49 5.33 1.01
N ILE A 42 6.81 5.17 0.90
CA ILE A 42 7.39 4.02 0.18
C ILE A 42 7.01 2.71 0.87
N ASN A 43 7.07 2.65 2.20
CA ASN A 43 6.67 1.46 2.95
C ASN A 43 5.17 1.14 2.79
N LEU A 44 4.31 2.14 2.55
CA LEU A 44 2.86 1.96 2.31
C LEU A 44 2.55 1.26 0.98
N THR A 45 3.51 1.18 0.05
CA THR A 45 3.32 0.47 -1.23
C THR A 45 3.16 -1.05 -1.04
N VAL A 46 3.83 -1.63 -0.04
CA VAL A 46 3.79 -3.07 0.26
C VAL A 46 2.39 -3.51 0.75
N PRO A 47 1.80 -2.92 1.81
CA PRO A 47 0.45 -3.30 2.24
C PRO A 47 -0.60 -2.96 1.17
N SER A 48 -0.43 -1.88 0.41
CA SER A 48 -1.29 -1.57 -0.74
C SER A 48 -1.33 -2.70 -1.76
N THR A 49 -0.17 -3.23 -2.14
CA THR A 49 -0.09 -4.34 -3.10
C THR A 49 -0.79 -5.59 -2.57
N GLY A 50 -0.76 -5.81 -1.25
CA GLY A 50 -1.52 -6.87 -0.58
C GLY A 50 -3.04 -6.69 -0.72
N VAL A 51 -3.57 -5.47 -0.56
CA VAL A 51 -5.00 -5.17 -0.76
C VAL A 51 -5.43 -5.41 -2.21
N ALA A 52 -4.61 -5.05 -3.19
CA ALA A 52 -4.90 -5.30 -4.61
C ALA A 52 -4.98 -6.81 -4.92
N LEU A 53 -4.11 -7.63 -4.31
CA LEU A 53 -4.15 -9.10 -4.42
C LEU A 53 -5.39 -9.72 -3.80
N ILE A 54 -5.89 -9.15 -2.70
CA ILE A 54 -7.16 -9.58 -2.08
C ILE A 54 -8.32 -9.31 -3.05
N PHE A 55 -8.39 -8.14 -3.68
CA PHE A 55 -9.46 -7.85 -4.66
C PHE A 55 -9.40 -8.76 -5.89
N LEU A 56 -8.21 -9.16 -6.32
CA LEU A 56 -8.01 -10.10 -7.41
C LEU A 56 -8.60 -11.49 -7.08
N SER A 57 -8.46 -11.95 -5.83
CA SER A 57 -9.01 -13.24 -5.38
C SER A 57 -10.53 -13.35 -5.53
N TYR A 58 -11.24 -12.23 -5.35
CA TYR A 58 -12.71 -12.20 -5.41
C TYR A 58 -13.28 -11.96 -6.82
N ASN A 59 -12.46 -11.98 -7.87
CA ASN A 59 -12.86 -11.57 -9.23
C ASN A 59 -13.47 -10.16 -9.29
N TYR A 60 -13.22 -9.30 -8.29
CA TYR A 60 -13.64 -7.90 -8.31
C TYR A 60 -12.59 -7.05 -9.04
N THR A 61 -12.37 -7.33 -10.33
CA THR A 61 -11.39 -6.62 -11.15
C THR A 61 -11.65 -5.12 -11.20
N LEU A 62 -12.92 -4.70 -11.17
CA LEU A 62 -13.29 -3.27 -11.15
C LEU A 62 -12.80 -2.58 -9.87
N ALA A 63 -13.00 -3.21 -8.71
CA ALA A 63 -12.54 -2.69 -7.42
C ALA A 63 -11.01 -2.65 -7.36
N MET A 64 -10.35 -3.69 -7.87
CA MET A 64 -8.89 -3.74 -7.98
C MET A 64 -8.34 -2.59 -8.84
N LEU A 65 -8.92 -2.34 -10.02
CA LEU A 65 -8.47 -1.30 -10.94
C LEU A 65 -8.66 0.10 -10.35
N THR A 66 -9.80 0.36 -9.71
CA THR A 66 -10.03 1.64 -9.02
C THR A 66 -9.02 1.83 -7.89
N PHE A 67 -8.81 0.81 -7.06
CA PHE A 67 -7.84 0.87 -5.97
C PHE A 67 -6.41 1.13 -6.50
N LEU A 68 -5.99 0.38 -7.52
CA LEU A 68 -4.66 0.51 -8.12
C LEU A 68 -4.47 1.85 -8.84
N SER A 69 -5.54 2.48 -9.33
CA SER A 69 -5.47 3.79 -9.98
C SER A 69 -5.44 4.94 -8.97
N VAL A 70 -6.30 4.88 -7.96
CA VAL A 70 -6.45 5.97 -6.97
C VAL A 70 -5.31 5.97 -5.95
N ASN A 71 -4.82 4.80 -5.54
CA ASN A 71 -3.79 4.75 -4.49
C ASN A 71 -2.45 5.44 -4.86
N PRO A 72 -1.84 5.21 -6.05
CA PRO A 72 -0.64 5.95 -6.44
C PRO A 72 -0.93 7.44 -6.67
N MET A 73 -2.12 7.82 -7.14
CA MET A 73 -2.51 9.23 -7.20
C MET A 73 -2.52 9.86 -5.80
N LEU A 74 -3.06 9.15 -4.80
CA LEU A 74 -3.06 9.59 -3.41
C LEU A 74 -1.63 9.76 -2.88
N TYR A 75 -0.72 8.84 -3.17
CA TYR A 75 0.69 8.95 -2.77
C TYR A 75 1.38 10.18 -3.38
N ILE A 76 1.11 10.52 -4.64
CA ILE A 76 1.65 11.73 -5.27
C ILE A 76 1.13 12.99 -4.57
N ILE A 77 -0.16 13.04 -4.28
CA ILE A 77 -0.78 14.17 -3.57
C ILE A 77 -0.21 14.30 -2.15
N LEU A 78 -0.05 13.19 -1.44
CA LEU A 78 0.56 13.14 -0.10
C LEU A 78 2.02 13.61 -0.12
N MET A 79 2.83 13.15 -1.07
CA MET A 79 4.21 13.60 -1.24
C MET A 79 4.28 15.10 -1.46
N ARG A 80 3.44 15.63 -2.35
CA ARG A 80 3.35 17.09 -2.61
C ARG A 80 2.94 17.86 -1.35
N ALA A 81 2.00 17.33 -0.57
CA ALA A 81 1.57 17.95 0.69
C ALA A 81 2.70 17.96 1.72
N ILE A 82 3.44 16.86 1.88
CA ILE A 82 4.55 16.73 2.83
C ILE A 82 5.70 17.68 2.49
N ILE A 83 6.14 17.71 1.24
CA ILE A 83 7.21 18.62 0.80
C ILE A 83 6.83 20.08 1.11
N LYS A 84 5.59 20.46 0.82
CA LYS A 84 5.10 21.81 1.09
C LYS A 84 5.02 22.11 2.60
N LEU A 85 4.73 21.11 3.42
CA LEU A 85 4.73 21.24 4.89
C LEU A 85 6.16 21.40 5.45
N GLU A 86 7.15 20.69 4.90
CA GLU A 86 8.56 20.89 5.24
C GLU A 86 9.06 22.29 4.85
N GLU A 87 8.70 22.77 3.66
CA GLU A 87 9.03 24.13 3.20
C GLU A 87 8.43 25.23 4.10
N MET A 88 7.19 25.05 4.57
CA MET A 88 6.53 26.00 5.48
C MET A 88 7.11 25.96 6.90
N GLY A 89 7.48 24.78 7.40
CA GLY A 89 8.14 24.62 8.71
C GLY A 89 9.56 25.19 8.74
N GLY A 90 10.25 25.23 7.59
CA GLY A 90 11.57 25.85 7.44
C GLY A 90 11.55 27.38 7.24
N SER A 91 10.38 27.98 6.99
CA SER A 91 10.24 29.42 6.77
C SER A 91 10.04 30.23 8.07
N THR A 92 10.03 29.60 9.24
CA THR A 92 9.84 30.25 10.55
C THR A 92 11.07 30.20 11.46
N SER A 93 12.27 29.97 10.91
CA SER A 93 13.56 30.11 11.61
C SER A 93 14.37 31.26 11.06
#